data_AF-A0AA41SDL1-F1
#
_entry.id   AF-A0AA41SDL1-F1
#
_cell.length_a   1.000
_cell.length_b   1.000
_cell.length_c   1.000
_cell.angle_alpha   90.00
_cell.angle_beta   90.00
_cell.angle_gamma   90.00
#
_symmetry.space_group_name_H-M   'P 1'
#
loop_
_entity.id
_entity.type
_entity.pdbx_description
1 polymer ?
#
loop_
_entity_poly.entity_id
_entity_poly.type
_entity_poly.pdbx_seq_one_letter_code
_entity_poly.pdbx_strand_id
1 'polypeptide(L)'
;MGYSTSSFSMFVLALVIIMFCSAQVNVLSSPSGIKEITYAAADASKVSLALYYETLCPYCSNFMVNYLPRIFENGLIDIIDLKLVPYGNARINDDKVITCQHGPNECVLNTVEACALQVWPALDKHFNFIKCVETFVYNSQQSEWKSCYSTLGYEEEPINECYNNGLGQQLELGYAKVTDELNPPHKYVPWVTVNDVPLYDEYYNFQTYVCNAYEGTKPAACQGQQMDITPEAKSNQMLEVTFMDEATPTTKIMSPTTKARRQMKF
;
A
#
# COMPACT_ATOMS: atom_id res chain seq x y z
N MET A 1 -36.33 71.56 -68.87
CA MET A 1 -36.96 71.12 -67.60
C MET A 1 -38.26 70.42 -67.99
N GLY A 2 -38.54 69.14 -67.79
CA GLY A 2 -37.84 67.94 -67.34
C GLY A 2 -38.80 66.81 -67.76
N TYR A 3 -38.30 65.75 -68.40
CA TYR A 3 -39.12 64.63 -68.86
C TYR A 3 -39.22 63.58 -67.75
N SER A 4 -40.42 63.01 -67.55
CA SER A 4 -40.53 61.66 -66.96
C SER A 4 -41.83 60.99 -67.38
N THR A 5 -41.67 59.91 -68.14
CA THR A 5 -42.67 58.91 -68.51
C THR A 5 -42.53 57.67 -67.61
N SER A 6 -43.40 56.69 -67.87
CA SER A 6 -43.36 55.27 -67.45
C SER A 6 -44.28 54.95 -66.27
N SER A 7 -45.50 54.45 -66.52
CA SER A 7 -45.87 53.14 -67.10
C SER A 7 -45.62 51.98 -66.14
N PHE A 8 -46.74 51.50 -65.63
CA PHE A 8 -46.98 50.25 -64.93
C PHE A 8 -46.51 49.04 -65.74
N SER A 9 -46.00 48.03 -65.03
CA SER A 9 -46.45 46.62 -65.10
C SER A 9 -45.28 45.66 -64.82
N MET A 10 -45.57 44.59 -64.06
CA MET A 10 -44.71 43.43 -63.79
C MET A 10 -43.64 43.59 -62.69
N PHE A 11 -44.04 44.05 -61.50
CA PHE A 11 -43.38 43.60 -60.27
C PHE A 11 -43.94 42.23 -59.89
N VAL A 12 -43.08 41.41 -59.26
CA VAL A 12 -43.37 40.06 -58.74
C VAL A 12 -43.15 38.92 -59.74
N LEU A 13 -41.94 38.79 -60.32
CA LEU A 13 -41.35 37.47 -60.63
C LEU A 13 -39.83 37.51 -60.95
N ALA A 14 -39.02 38.27 -60.20
CA ALA A 14 -37.57 38.35 -60.44
C ALA A 14 -36.74 38.26 -59.15
N LEU A 15 -37.04 37.28 -58.28
CA LEU A 15 -36.25 37.01 -57.07
C LEU A 15 -35.89 35.53 -56.85
N VAL A 16 -35.84 34.71 -57.91
CA VAL A 16 -35.55 33.26 -57.74
C VAL A 16 -34.37 32.72 -58.56
N ILE A 17 -33.72 33.49 -59.43
CA ILE A 17 -32.63 32.93 -60.27
C ILE A 17 -31.44 33.88 -60.42
N ILE A 18 -30.67 34.04 -59.35
CA ILE A 18 -29.21 34.32 -59.41
C ILE A 18 -28.61 33.42 -58.33
N MET A 19 -28.56 32.11 -58.57
CA MET A 19 -27.44 31.42 -59.22
C MET A 19 -26.09 31.81 -58.60
N PHE A 20 -25.81 31.09 -57.52
CA PHE A 20 -24.52 30.76 -56.93
C PHE A 20 -23.34 30.89 -57.91
N CYS A 21 -22.47 31.87 -57.67
CA CYS A 21 -21.08 31.79 -58.09
C CYS A 21 -20.24 32.52 -57.03
N SER A 22 -19.92 31.82 -55.95
CA SER A 22 -18.90 32.25 -55.01
C SER A 22 -18.10 31.01 -54.66
N ALA A 23 -16.83 31.07 -55.04
CA ALA A 23 -15.90 29.97 -55.13
C ALA A 23 -15.92 29.05 -53.90
N GLN A 24 -16.19 27.77 -54.13
CA GLN A 24 -15.69 26.73 -53.25
C GLN A 24 -14.21 26.54 -53.57
N VAL A 25 -13.35 27.08 -52.70
CA VAL A 25 -12.01 26.51 -52.50
C VAL A 25 -12.22 25.11 -51.93
N ASN A 26 -12.16 24.10 -52.79
CA ASN A 26 -11.98 22.72 -52.35
C ASN A 26 -10.56 22.60 -51.79
N VAL A 27 -10.42 22.88 -50.50
CA VAL A 27 -9.28 22.37 -49.74
C VAL A 27 -9.47 20.87 -49.71
N LEU A 28 -8.62 20.14 -50.45
CA LEU A 28 -8.44 18.70 -50.26
C LEU A 28 -7.94 18.52 -48.82
N SER A 29 -8.86 18.26 -47.88
CA SER A 29 -8.49 17.67 -46.61
C SER A 29 -7.99 16.27 -46.91
N SER A 30 -6.66 16.12 -46.89
CA SER A 30 -6.05 14.79 -46.79
C SER A 30 -6.65 14.08 -45.58
N PRO A 31 -7.15 12.84 -45.69
CA PRO A 31 -7.54 12.07 -44.53
C PRO A 31 -6.26 11.53 -43.89
N SER A 32 -5.48 12.43 -43.29
CA SER A 32 -4.46 12.04 -42.31
C SER A 32 -5.20 11.76 -41.01
N GLY A 33 -5.98 10.68 -41.02
CA GLY A 33 -6.50 10.04 -39.81
C GLY A 33 -5.34 9.41 -39.06
N ILE A 34 -4.43 10.23 -38.53
CA ILE A 34 -3.63 9.82 -37.40
C ILE A 34 -4.61 9.90 -36.23
N LYS A 35 -5.26 8.77 -35.92
CA LYS A 35 -5.80 8.59 -34.58
C LYS A 35 -4.61 8.79 -33.66
N GLU A 36 -4.61 9.87 -32.87
CA GLU A 36 -3.84 9.86 -31.63
C GLU A 36 -4.30 8.61 -30.90
N ILE A 37 -3.44 7.59 -30.92
CA ILE A 37 -3.57 6.47 -30.02
C ILE A 37 -3.18 7.07 -28.69
N THR A 38 -4.15 7.61 -27.97
CA THR A 38 -4.04 7.76 -26.53
C THR A 38 -3.92 6.34 -25.99
N TYR A 39 -2.68 5.86 -25.91
CA TYR A 39 -2.35 4.77 -25.03
C TYR A 39 -2.75 5.26 -23.65
N ALA A 40 -3.91 4.82 -23.17
CA ALA A 40 -4.20 4.89 -21.74
C ALA A 40 -2.98 4.25 -21.10
N ALA A 41 -2.20 5.05 -20.37
CA ALA A 41 -1.08 4.54 -19.61
C ALA A 41 -1.63 3.37 -18.80
N ALA A 42 -1.07 2.17 -19.01
CA ALA A 42 -1.44 1.02 -18.20
C ALA A 42 -1.29 1.48 -16.74
N ASP A 43 -2.36 1.37 -15.96
CA ASP A 43 -2.35 1.84 -14.58
C ASP A 43 -1.19 1.15 -13.86
N ALA A 44 -0.27 1.93 -13.32
CA ALA A 44 0.94 1.39 -12.72
C ALA A 44 0.55 0.52 -11.52
N SER A 45 1.33 -0.53 -11.25
CA SER A 45 1.07 -1.38 -10.08
C SER A 45 1.12 -0.53 -8.81
N LYS A 46 0.18 -0.78 -7.89
CA LYS A 46 0.15 -0.11 -6.59
C LYS A 46 1.43 -0.40 -5.81
N VAL A 47 1.89 0.58 -5.04
CA VAL A 47 3.02 0.43 -4.12
C VAL A 47 2.58 -0.34 -2.89
N SER A 48 3.31 -1.39 -2.51
CA SER A 48 3.01 -2.10 -1.27
C SER A 48 3.50 -1.29 -0.08
N LEU A 49 2.61 -0.97 0.85
CA LEU A 49 2.93 -0.36 2.15
C LEU A 49 2.52 -1.36 3.23
N ALA A 50 3.48 -1.91 3.97
CA ALA A 50 3.18 -2.82 5.07
C ALA A 50 3.54 -2.20 6.42
N LEU A 51 2.65 -2.38 7.40
CA LEU A 51 2.87 -2.05 8.80
C LEU A 51 2.83 -3.34 9.63
N TYR A 52 3.98 -3.70 10.21
CA TYR A 52 4.07 -4.75 11.22
C TYR A 52 4.07 -4.08 12.60
N TYR A 53 3.13 -4.47 13.44
CA TYR A 53 2.85 -3.77 14.69
C TYR A 53 2.31 -4.72 15.77
N GLU A 54 2.25 -4.21 16.99
CA GLU A 54 1.60 -4.88 18.12
C GLU A 54 0.68 -3.89 18.82
N THR A 55 -0.49 -4.37 19.23
CA THR A 55 -1.63 -3.52 19.60
C THR A 55 -1.46 -2.74 20.89
N LEU A 56 -0.53 -3.09 21.78
CA LEU A 56 -0.29 -2.31 23.01
C LEU A 56 1.03 -1.52 22.97
N CYS A 57 1.71 -1.46 21.83
CA CYS A 57 2.89 -0.61 21.66
C CYS A 57 2.47 0.87 21.47
N PRO A 58 2.97 1.81 22.29
CA PRO A 58 2.64 3.23 22.17
C PRO A 58 3.03 3.86 20.82
N TYR A 59 4.14 3.41 20.21
CA TYR A 59 4.57 3.92 18.90
C TYR A 59 3.72 3.35 17.76
N CYS A 60 3.26 2.10 17.89
CA CYS A 60 2.36 1.46 16.93
C CYS A 60 1.00 2.16 16.91
N SER A 61 0.36 2.30 18.08
CA SER A 61 -0.93 2.99 18.22
C SER A 61 -0.85 4.44 17.73
N ASN A 62 0.22 5.17 18.09
CA ASN A 62 0.45 6.52 17.58
C ASN A 62 0.54 6.58 16.04
N PHE A 63 1.29 5.65 15.44
CA PHE A 63 1.40 5.58 13.98
C PHE A 63 0.05 5.27 13.31
N MET A 64 -0.68 4.28 13.83
CA MET A 64 -2.01 3.87 13.33
C MET A 64 -3.05 4.99 13.44
N VAL A 65 -3.02 5.78 14.52
CA VAL A 65 -4.04 6.81 14.79
C VAL A 65 -3.70 8.16 14.16
N ASN A 66 -2.42 8.57 14.16
CA ASN A 66 -2.04 9.96 13.83
C ASN A 66 -1.30 10.12 12.49
N TYR A 67 -0.74 9.04 11.94
CA TYR A 67 0.11 9.11 10.74
C TYR A 67 -0.50 8.35 9.57
N LEU A 68 -0.82 7.08 9.77
CA LEU A 68 -1.35 6.21 8.72
C LEU A 68 -2.67 6.72 8.11
N PRO A 69 -3.64 7.29 8.86
CA PRO A 69 -4.93 7.71 8.30
C PRO A 69 -4.82 8.79 7.23
N ARG A 70 -3.72 9.54 7.19
CA ARG A 70 -3.49 10.61 6.21
C ARG A 70 -3.55 10.10 4.77
N ILE A 71 -3.23 8.82 4.52
CA ILE A 71 -3.28 8.26 3.16
C ILE A 71 -4.70 8.19 2.58
N PHE A 72 -5.71 8.09 3.45
CA PHE A 72 -7.11 8.09 3.05
C PHE A 72 -7.62 9.52 2.78
N GLU A 73 -7.01 10.52 3.41
CA GLU A 73 -7.42 11.92 3.30
C GLU A 73 -6.82 12.63 2.09
N ASN A 74 -5.63 12.20 1.66
CA ASN A 74 -4.85 12.89 0.62
C ASN A 74 -4.79 12.15 -0.73
N GLY A 75 -5.53 11.04 -0.88
CA GLY A 75 -5.59 10.26 -2.12
C GLY A 75 -4.40 9.34 -2.38
N LEU A 76 -3.45 9.20 -1.43
CA LEU A 76 -2.38 8.22 -1.57
C LEU A 76 -2.88 6.78 -1.55
N ILE A 77 -4.02 6.52 -0.89
CA ILE A 77 -4.57 5.16 -0.82
C ILE A 77 -4.92 4.57 -2.21
N ASP A 78 -5.18 5.43 -3.20
CA ASP A 78 -5.48 4.99 -4.57
C ASP A 78 -4.29 4.28 -5.21
N ILE A 79 -3.06 4.63 -4.80
CA ILE A 79 -1.81 4.08 -5.33
C ILE A 79 -1.12 3.12 -4.35
N ILE A 80 -1.71 2.84 -3.18
CA ILE A 80 -1.18 1.98 -2.13
C ILE A 80 -1.93 0.65 -2.06
N ASP A 81 -1.19 -0.44 -1.95
CA ASP A 81 -1.64 -1.72 -1.43
C ASP A 81 -1.24 -1.83 0.05
N LEU A 82 -2.18 -1.51 0.96
CA LEU A 82 -1.93 -1.45 2.40
C LEU A 82 -2.03 -2.84 3.03
N LYS A 83 -0.98 -3.24 3.74
CA LYS A 83 -0.91 -4.48 4.51
C LYS A 83 -0.73 -4.16 5.99
N LEU A 84 -1.62 -4.69 6.82
CA LEU A 84 -1.53 -4.61 8.28
C LEU A 84 -1.20 -6.00 8.84
N VAL A 85 -0.20 -6.06 9.72
CA VAL A 85 0.30 -7.31 10.31
C VAL A 85 0.35 -7.15 11.85
N PRO A 86 -0.76 -7.44 12.56
CA PRO A 86 -0.83 -7.39 14.01
C PRO A 86 -0.15 -8.63 14.62
N TYR A 87 1.13 -8.53 14.96
CA TYR A 87 1.87 -9.60 15.64
C TYR A 87 3.10 -9.03 16.36
N GLY A 88 3.92 -8.29 15.63
CA GLY A 88 5.04 -7.51 16.16
C GLY A 88 6.10 -8.35 16.87
N ASN A 89 6.31 -8.09 18.16
CA ASN A 89 7.30 -8.79 18.98
C ASN A 89 6.75 -10.02 19.71
N ALA A 90 5.54 -10.46 19.37
CA ALA A 90 5.02 -11.71 19.87
C ALA A 90 5.97 -12.89 19.53
N ARG A 91 5.87 -13.95 20.34
CA ARG A 91 6.66 -15.16 20.23
C ARG A 91 5.76 -16.36 20.34
N ILE A 92 6.09 -17.42 19.60
CA ILE A 92 5.45 -18.71 19.71
C ILE A 92 6.38 -19.63 20.51
N ASN A 93 5.88 -20.22 21.59
CA ASN A 93 6.63 -21.23 22.35
C ASN A 93 6.47 -22.63 21.72
N ASP A 94 7.17 -23.63 22.28
CA ASP A 94 7.15 -25.01 21.77
C ASP A 94 5.74 -25.62 21.73
N ASP A 95 4.87 -25.22 22.66
CA ASP A 95 3.46 -25.65 22.77
C ASP A 95 2.51 -24.86 21.83
N LYS A 96 3.05 -24.07 20.89
CA LYS A 96 2.29 -23.21 19.96
C LYS A 96 1.42 -22.15 20.64
N VAL A 97 1.78 -21.77 21.86
CA VAL A 97 1.16 -20.66 22.58
C VAL A 97 1.87 -19.37 22.20
N ILE A 98 1.07 -18.36 21.87
CA ILE A 98 1.55 -17.02 21.55
C ILE A 98 1.68 -16.21 22.84
N THR A 99 2.84 -15.61 23.03
CA THR A 99 3.13 -14.69 24.13
C THR A 99 3.51 -13.33 23.56
N CYS A 100 2.91 -12.28 24.09
CA CYS A 100 3.11 -10.91 23.62
C CYS A 100 3.84 -10.06 24.67
N GLN A 101 4.57 -9.03 24.24
CA GLN A 101 5.46 -8.23 25.08
C GLN A 101 4.71 -7.50 26.19
N HIS A 102 3.51 -7.01 25.88
CA HIS A 102 2.66 -6.24 26.79
C HIS A 102 1.61 -7.11 27.50
N GLY A 103 1.80 -8.43 27.49
CA GLY A 103 0.97 -9.40 28.20
C GLY A 103 -0.27 -9.87 27.42
N PRO A 104 -1.17 -10.62 28.09
CA PRO A 104 -2.26 -11.33 27.40
C PRO A 104 -3.24 -10.43 26.66
N ASN A 105 -3.49 -9.22 27.15
CA ASN A 105 -4.42 -8.28 26.50
C ASN A 105 -3.93 -7.83 25.12
N GLU A 106 -2.61 -7.72 24.92
CA GLU A 106 -2.03 -7.48 23.59
C GLU A 106 -2.30 -8.65 22.65
N CYS A 107 -2.10 -9.90 23.11
CA CYS A 107 -2.41 -11.06 22.28
C CYS A 107 -3.90 -11.14 21.90
N VAL A 108 -4.78 -10.79 22.84
CA VAL A 108 -6.22 -10.70 22.59
C VAL A 108 -6.50 -9.67 21.49
N LEU A 109 -5.95 -8.47 21.60
CA LEU A 109 -6.20 -7.39 20.65
C LEU A 109 -5.53 -7.64 19.29
N ASN A 110 -4.32 -8.20 19.24
CA ASN A 110 -3.69 -8.65 17.99
C ASN A 110 -4.64 -9.63 17.25
N THR A 111 -5.15 -10.63 17.97
CA THR A 111 -6.10 -11.62 17.41
C THR A 111 -7.41 -10.97 16.95
N VAL A 112 -7.94 -10.00 17.70
CA VAL A 112 -9.14 -9.25 17.33
C VAL A 112 -8.93 -8.48 16.02
N GLU A 113 -7.80 -7.81 15.88
CA GLU A 113 -7.47 -7.05 14.66
C GLU A 113 -7.15 -7.96 13.48
N ALA A 114 -6.47 -9.09 13.70
CA ALA A 114 -6.31 -10.16 12.72
C ALA A 114 -7.67 -10.67 12.22
N CYS A 115 -8.60 -10.91 13.14
CA CYS A 115 -9.97 -11.28 12.78
C CYS A 115 -10.68 -10.19 11.97
N ALA A 116 -10.52 -8.92 12.32
CA ALA A 116 -11.12 -7.80 11.56
C ALA A 116 -10.64 -7.78 10.11
N LEU A 117 -9.33 -7.97 9.88
CA LEU A 117 -8.75 -8.07 8.54
C LEU A 117 -9.33 -9.25 7.75
N GLN A 118 -9.60 -10.38 8.40
CA GLN A 118 -10.13 -11.58 7.76
C GLN A 118 -11.64 -11.52 7.46
N VAL A 119 -12.45 -11.02 8.39
CA VAL A 119 -13.93 -11.08 8.27
C VAL A 119 -14.51 -9.86 7.56
N TRP A 120 -13.78 -8.74 7.52
CA TRP A 120 -14.17 -7.53 6.80
C TRP A 120 -13.15 -7.20 5.71
N PRO A 121 -13.24 -7.85 4.53
CA PRO A 121 -12.26 -7.65 3.45
C PRO A 121 -12.26 -6.23 2.85
N ALA A 122 -13.31 -5.45 3.10
CA ALA A 122 -13.37 -4.05 2.68
C ALA A 122 -12.40 -3.21 3.54
N LEU A 123 -11.45 -2.55 2.88
CA LEU A 123 -10.37 -1.79 3.50
C LEU A 123 -10.86 -0.72 4.48
N ASP A 124 -11.81 0.09 4.03
CA ASP A 124 -12.43 1.12 4.85
C ASP A 124 -13.06 0.53 6.12
N LYS A 125 -13.71 -0.63 6.01
CA LYS A 125 -14.39 -1.27 7.12
C LYS A 125 -13.41 -1.78 8.18
N HIS A 126 -12.45 -2.64 7.82
CA HIS A 126 -11.51 -3.16 8.83
C HIS A 126 -10.59 -2.07 9.38
N PHE A 127 -10.15 -1.12 8.53
CA PHE A 127 -9.26 -0.06 8.97
C PHE A 127 -9.94 0.86 9.99
N ASN A 128 -11.20 1.23 9.77
CA ASN A 128 -11.94 2.07 10.71
C ASN A 128 -12.11 1.39 12.08
N PHE A 129 -12.34 0.07 12.09
CA PHE A 129 -12.42 -0.68 13.34
C PHE A 129 -11.07 -0.73 14.06
N ILE A 130 -10.00 -1.13 13.36
CA ILE A 130 -8.63 -1.19 13.90
C ILE A 130 -8.21 0.17 14.45
N LYS A 131 -8.38 1.26 13.67
CA LYS A 131 -8.08 2.61 14.12
C LYS A 131 -8.87 3.00 15.38
N CYS A 132 -10.13 2.58 15.50
CA CYS A 132 -10.93 2.83 16.69
C CYS A 132 -10.36 2.09 17.92
N VAL A 133 -10.02 0.81 17.79
CA VAL A 133 -9.38 0.01 18.85
C VAL A 133 -8.06 0.67 19.29
N GLU A 134 -7.21 1.01 18.32
CA GLU A 134 -5.91 1.65 18.54
C GLU A 134 -6.04 3.07 19.11
N THR A 135 -7.16 3.76 18.88
CA THR A 135 -7.44 5.05 19.55
C THR A 135 -7.65 4.86 21.05
N PHE A 136 -8.33 3.78 21.48
CA PHE A 136 -8.45 3.46 22.89
C PHE A 136 -7.10 3.07 23.50
N VAL A 137 -6.28 2.29 22.79
CA VAL A 137 -4.91 1.97 23.22
C VAL A 137 -4.08 3.25 23.38
N TYR A 138 -4.06 4.11 22.37
CA TYR A 138 -3.30 5.36 22.38
C TYR A 138 -3.65 6.25 23.59
N ASN A 139 -4.92 6.25 23.99
CA ASN A 139 -5.41 7.00 25.15
C ASN A 139 -5.29 6.23 26.49
N SER A 140 -4.65 5.05 26.51
CA SER A 140 -4.54 4.17 27.70
C SER A 140 -5.91 3.73 28.25
N GLN A 141 -6.85 3.47 27.35
CA GLN A 141 -8.24 3.08 27.60
C GLN A 141 -8.62 1.79 26.88
N GLN A 142 -7.64 0.91 26.62
CA GLN A 142 -7.80 -0.30 25.82
C GLN A 142 -8.90 -1.25 26.32
N SER A 143 -9.35 -1.17 27.58
CA SER A 143 -10.48 -1.96 28.09
C SER A 143 -11.80 -1.65 27.36
N GLU A 144 -11.92 -0.46 26.79
CA GLU A 144 -13.14 0.05 26.16
C GLU A 144 -13.26 -0.30 24.67
N TRP A 145 -12.29 -1.03 24.10
CA TRP A 145 -12.21 -1.29 22.65
C TRP A 145 -13.51 -1.83 22.03
N LYS A 146 -14.30 -2.59 22.79
CA LYS A 146 -15.59 -3.13 22.32
C LYS A 146 -16.60 -2.05 21.97
N SER A 147 -16.48 -0.83 22.53
CA SER A 147 -17.37 0.27 22.15
C SER A 147 -17.26 0.60 20.66
N CYS A 148 -16.15 0.26 20.00
CA CYS A 148 -15.95 0.46 18.56
C CYS A 148 -17.04 -0.19 17.70
N TYR A 149 -17.62 -1.32 18.13
CA TYR A 149 -18.78 -1.91 17.44
C TYR A 149 -19.95 -0.93 17.40
N SER A 150 -20.34 -0.41 18.57
CA SER A 150 -21.45 0.55 18.68
C SER A 150 -21.14 1.90 18.02
N THR A 151 -19.89 2.39 18.13
CA THR A 151 -19.46 3.66 17.54
C THR A 151 -19.50 3.63 16.02
N LEU A 152 -19.15 2.49 15.40
CA LEU A 152 -19.10 2.33 13.96
C LEU A 152 -20.39 1.70 13.37
N GLY A 153 -21.29 1.21 14.22
CA GLY A 153 -22.47 0.46 13.81
C GLY A 153 -22.13 -0.92 13.22
N TYR A 154 -21.07 -1.56 13.73
CA TYR A 154 -20.61 -2.88 13.26
C TYR A 154 -21.15 -3.99 14.17
N GLU A 155 -21.38 -5.17 13.58
CA GLU A 155 -21.80 -6.37 14.30
C GLU A 155 -20.60 -7.01 15.01
N GLU A 156 -20.77 -7.45 16.25
CA GLU A 156 -19.71 -8.11 17.03
C GLU A 156 -19.48 -9.57 16.60
N GLU A 157 -20.56 -10.26 16.18
CA GLU A 157 -20.58 -11.70 15.94
C GLU A 157 -19.48 -12.19 14.97
N PRO A 158 -19.20 -11.56 13.81
CA PRO A 158 -18.16 -12.03 12.92
C PRO A 158 -16.77 -12.12 13.57
N ILE A 159 -16.42 -11.14 14.41
CA ILE A 159 -15.14 -11.12 15.14
C ILE A 159 -15.16 -12.17 16.25
N ASN A 160 -16.25 -12.24 17.02
CA ASN A 160 -16.41 -13.22 18.09
C ASN A 160 -16.33 -14.66 17.56
N GLU A 161 -16.97 -14.95 16.42
CA GLU A 161 -16.90 -16.26 15.77
C GLU A 161 -15.46 -16.58 15.33
N CYS A 162 -14.79 -15.65 14.65
CA CYS A 162 -13.39 -15.81 14.24
C CYS A 162 -12.47 -16.06 15.45
N TYR A 163 -12.67 -15.34 16.54
CA TYR A 163 -11.86 -15.50 17.75
C TYR A 163 -12.11 -16.86 18.43
N ASN A 164 -13.38 -17.25 18.58
CA ASN A 164 -13.76 -18.41 19.37
C ASN A 164 -13.67 -19.75 18.63
N ASN A 165 -13.72 -19.76 17.29
CA ASN A 165 -13.67 -21.00 16.50
C ASN A 165 -12.24 -21.47 16.16
N GLY A 166 -11.21 -20.74 16.64
CA GLY A 166 -9.80 -21.04 16.40
C GLY A 166 -9.22 -20.41 15.13
N LEU A 167 -10.02 -19.75 14.29
CA LEU A 167 -9.53 -19.02 13.12
C LEU A 167 -8.58 -17.90 13.51
N GLY A 168 -8.89 -17.13 14.56
CA GLY A 168 -8.03 -16.08 15.09
C GLY A 168 -6.62 -16.59 15.42
N GLN A 169 -6.52 -17.75 16.08
CA GLN A 169 -5.21 -18.37 16.37
C GLN A 169 -4.47 -18.77 15.09
N GLN A 170 -5.17 -19.30 14.09
CA GLN A 170 -4.55 -19.65 12.80
C GLN A 170 -4.03 -18.41 12.07
N LEU A 171 -4.77 -17.31 12.12
CA LEU A 171 -4.35 -16.02 11.54
C LEU A 171 -3.09 -15.50 12.22
N GLU A 172 -3.05 -15.48 13.55
CA GLU A 172 -1.87 -15.05 14.32
C GLU A 172 -0.63 -15.91 14.02
N LEU A 173 -0.78 -17.23 13.85
CA LEU A 173 0.32 -18.09 13.42
C LEU A 173 0.79 -17.78 11.99
N GLY A 174 -0.14 -17.38 11.11
CA GLY A 174 0.18 -16.88 9.78
C GLY A 174 0.96 -15.56 9.83
N TYR A 175 0.53 -14.60 10.64
CA TYR A 175 1.23 -13.33 10.82
C TYR A 175 2.59 -13.50 11.50
N ALA A 176 2.74 -14.47 12.40
CA ALA A 176 4.03 -14.86 12.94
C ALA A 176 4.99 -15.27 11.82
N LYS A 177 4.55 -16.16 10.93
CA LYS A 177 5.35 -16.63 9.80
C LYS A 177 5.76 -15.49 8.88
N VAL A 178 4.83 -14.61 8.49
CA VAL A 178 5.13 -13.48 7.60
C VAL A 178 6.08 -12.49 8.28
N THR A 179 5.96 -12.28 9.59
CA THR A 179 6.88 -11.44 10.36
C THR A 179 8.27 -12.07 10.47
N ASP A 180 8.37 -13.39 10.70
CA ASP A 180 9.64 -14.12 10.78
C ASP A 180 10.37 -14.21 9.42
N GLU A 181 9.63 -14.10 8.31
CA GLU A 181 10.17 -14.07 6.94
C GLU A 181 10.74 -12.71 6.53
N LEU A 182 10.59 -11.66 7.35
CA LEU A 182 11.18 -10.35 7.10
C LEU A 182 12.70 -10.44 6.93
N ASN A 183 13.20 -9.86 5.84
CA ASN A 183 14.62 -9.81 5.55
C ASN A 183 15.03 -8.37 5.15
N PRO A 184 15.76 -7.64 6.01
CA PRO A 184 16.25 -8.06 7.32
C PRO A 184 15.11 -8.23 8.34
N PRO A 185 15.30 -9.07 9.38
CA PRO A 185 14.34 -9.16 10.48
C PRO A 185 14.09 -7.80 11.11
N HIS A 186 12.85 -7.55 11.56
CA HIS A 186 12.52 -6.29 12.22
C HIS A 186 13.31 -6.15 13.53
N LYS A 187 13.73 -4.92 13.84
CA LYS A 187 14.52 -4.59 15.04
C LYS A 187 13.66 -4.03 16.18
N TYR A 188 12.48 -3.54 15.83
CA TYR A 188 11.51 -2.89 16.70
C TYR A 188 10.17 -2.83 15.96
N VAL A 189 9.15 -2.33 16.65
CA VAL A 189 7.85 -2.00 16.06
C VAL A 189 7.47 -0.55 16.43
N PRO A 190 6.74 0.19 15.57
CA PRO A 190 6.23 -0.23 14.26
C PRO A 190 7.36 -0.46 13.26
N TRP A 191 7.23 -1.51 12.45
CA TRP A 191 8.13 -1.79 11.34
C TRP A 191 7.39 -1.53 10.04
N VAL A 192 7.83 -0.52 9.30
CA VAL A 192 7.15 -0.06 8.08
C VAL A 192 8.02 -0.36 6.88
N THR A 193 7.44 -0.98 5.86
CA THR A 193 8.11 -1.27 4.59
C THR A 193 7.38 -0.68 3.40
N VAL A 194 8.12 -0.19 2.42
CA VAL A 194 7.62 0.23 1.11
C VAL A 194 8.25 -0.69 0.06
N ASN A 195 7.44 -1.45 -0.67
CA ASN A 195 7.89 -2.52 -1.57
C ASN A 195 8.93 -3.44 -0.90
N ASP A 196 8.59 -3.93 0.30
CA ASP A 196 9.44 -4.80 1.14
C ASP A 196 10.77 -4.19 1.62
N VAL A 197 11.05 -2.92 1.28
CA VAL A 197 12.20 -2.18 1.80
C VAL A 197 11.83 -1.50 3.13
N PRO A 198 12.50 -1.82 4.25
CA PRO A 198 12.22 -1.20 5.53
C PRO A 198 12.68 0.26 5.58
N LEU A 199 11.85 1.11 6.20
CA LEU A 199 12.12 2.55 6.32
C LEU A 199 12.97 2.92 7.54
N TYR A 200 13.21 1.99 8.46
CA TYR A 200 13.90 2.24 9.72
C TYR A 200 13.33 3.47 10.45
N ASP A 201 14.16 4.44 10.86
CA ASP A 201 13.76 5.62 11.62
C ASP A 201 12.94 6.62 10.78
N GLU A 202 12.95 6.46 9.45
CA GLU A 202 12.22 7.30 8.50
C GLU A 202 10.76 6.85 8.31
N TYR A 203 10.24 5.92 9.13
CA TYR A 203 8.89 5.38 8.97
C TYR A 203 7.78 6.45 9.06
N TYR A 204 8.01 7.59 9.71
CA TYR A 204 7.08 8.73 9.69
C TYR A 204 6.99 9.43 8.32
N ASN A 205 8.02 9.30 7.49
CA ASN A 205 8.11 9.87 6.13
C ASN A 205 7.60 8.92 5.04
N PHE A 206 6.93 7.82 5.41
CA PHE A 206 6.47 6.76 4.49
C PHE A 206 5.71 7.27 3.25
N GLN A 207 4.95 8.36 3.35
CA GLN A 207 4.24 8.97 2.22
C GLN A 207 5.20 9.39 1.09
N THR A 208 6.35 9.96 1.44
CA THR A 208 7.39 10.34 0.47
C THR A 208 8.01 9.12 -0.19
N TYR A 209 8.26 8.04 0.57
CA TYR A 209 8.75 6.79 0.01
C TYR A 209 7.73 6.14 -0.94
N VAL A 210 6.45 6.14 -0.59
CA VAL A 210 5.37 5.68 -1.47
C VAL A 210 5.33 6.50 -2.75
N CYS A 211 5.35 7.83 -2.65
CA CYS A 211 5.37 8.70 -3.81
C CYS A 211 6.58 8.41 -4.70
N ASN A 212 7.77 8.26 -4.14
CA ASN A 212 8.98 7.97 -4.91
C ASN A 212 8.93 6.60 -5.59
N ALA A 213 8.33 5.60 -4.94
CA ALA A 213 8.20 4.24 -5.47
C ALA A 213 7.11 4.09 -6.54
N TYR A 214 6.12 5.00 -6.60
CA TYR A 214 5.04 4.89 -7.57
C TYR A 214 5.44 5.39 -8.96
N GLU A 215 5.37 4.49 -9.95
CA GLU A 215 5.77 4.74 -11.33
C GLU A 215 4.65 5.34 -12.20
N GLY A 216 3.41 5.36 -11.69
CA GLY A 216 2.24 5.90 -12.40
C GLY A 216 2.07 7.41 -12.27
N THR A 217 0.86 7.88 -12.61
CA THR A 217 0.50 9.29 -12.46
C THR A 217 0.33 9.62 -10.98
N LYS A 218 1.31 10.32 -10.42
CA LYS A 218 1.36 10.65 -8.99
C LYS A 218 0.17 11.54 -8.57
N PRO A 219 -0.53 11.21 -7.46
CA PRO A 219 -1.59 12.06 -6.93
C PRO A 219 -1.04 13.39 -6.42
N ALA A 220 -1.93 14.36 -6.19
CA ALA A 220 -1.55 15.69 -5.71
C ALA A 220 -0.72 15.65 -4.41
N ALA A 221 -0.97 14.67 -3.53
CA ALA A 221 -0.19 14.45 -2.31
C ALA A 221 1.31 14.24 -2.53
N CYS A 222 1.72 13.80 -3.73
CA CYS A 222 3.12 13.62 -4.10
C CYS A 222 3.77 14.88 -4.70
N GLN A 223 3.00 15.94 -4.96
CA GLN A 223 3.52 17.17 -5.55
C GLN A 223 4.24 18.00 -4.47
N GLY A 224 5.46 18.47 -4.77
CA GLY A 224 6.28 19.26 -3.84
C GLY A 224 7.19 18.45 -2.92
N GLN A 225 7.13 17.11 -2.98
CA GLN A 225 8.06 16.22 -2.27
C GLN A 225 9.19 15.78 -3.22
N GLN A 226 10.08 16.70 -3.62
CA GLN A 226 11.41 16.29 -4.08
C GLN A 226 12.32 16.33 -2.87
N MET A 227 12.65 15.17 -2.30
CA MET A 227 13.68 15.10 -1.27
C MET A 227 14.63 13.94 -1.55
N ASP A 228 15.92 14.26 -1.55
CA ASP A 228 17.02 13.32 -1.69
C ASP A 228 16.87 12.20 -0.66
N ILE A 229 16.55 11.00 -1.14
CA ILE A 229 16.56 9.80 -0.32
C ILE A 229 18.00 9.62 0.18
N THR A 230 18.20 9.64 1.49
CA THR A 230 19.52 9.45 2.12
C THR A 230 20.10 8.08 1.74
N PRO A 231 21.44 7.94 1.67
CA PRO A 231 22.12 6.78 1.07
C PRO A 231 21.80 5.41 1.71
N GLU A 232 21.28 5.38 2.92
CA GLU A 232 20.97 4.14 3.65
C GLU A 232 19.85 3.33 2.97
N ALA A 233 18.88 3.99 2.33
CA ALA A 233 17.87 3.32 1.53
C ALA A 233 18.40 2.84 0.16
N LYS A 234 19.42 3.51 -0.40
CA LYS A 234 20.05 3.10 -1.68
C LYS A 234 20.97 1.89 -1.54
N SER A 235 21.65 1.73 -0.40
CA SER A 235 22.59 0.63 -0.21
C SER A 235 21.95 -0.75 -0.34
N ASN A 236 20.64 -0.87 -0.11
CA ASN A 236 19.91 -2.14 -0.17
C ASN A 236 19.23 -2.40 -1.52
N GLN A 237 19.34 -1.47 -2.49
CA GLN A 237 18.77 -1.65 -3.83
C GLN A 237 19.74 -2.36 -4.81
N MET A 238 20.99 -2.64 -4.39
CA MET A 238 21.99 -3.37 -5.19
C MET A 238 22.39 -4.69 -4.51
N LEU A 239 21.45 -5.62 -4.40
CA LEU A 239 21.80 -7.04 -4.34
C LEU A 239 21.07 -7.73 -5.48
N GLU A 240 21.62 -7.50 -6.68
CA GLU A 240 21.32 -8.25 -7.88
C GLU A 240 21.74 -9.70 -7.64
N VAL A 241 20.77 -10.56 -7.33
CA VAL A 241 20.98 -12.00 -7.14
C VAL A 241 21.30 -12.61 -8.50
N THR A 242 22.59 -12.68 -8.81
CA THR A 242 23.10 -13.51 -9.91
C THR A 242 23.26 -14.93 -9.40
N PHE A 243 22.39 -15.81 -9.89
CA PHE A 243 22.51 -17.24 -9.75
C PHE A 243 23.78 -17.73 -10.47
N MET A 244 24.62 -18.48 -9.77
CA MET A 244 25.55 -19.40 -10.41
C MET A 244 25.37 -20.78 -9.80
N ASP A 245 24.69 -21.65 -10.56
CA ASP A 245 24.92 -23.09 -10.51
C ASP A 245 26.38 -23.38 -10.90
N GLU A 246 27.08 -24.22 -10.14
CA GLU A 246 27.63 -25.48 -10.66
C GLU A 246 28.38 -26.30 -9.59
N ALA A 247 28.48 -27.59 -9.91
CA ALA A 247 28.77 -28.72 -9.06
C ALA A 247 30.24 -28.88 -8.60
N THR A 248 30.37 -29.63 -7.49
CA THR A 248 31.47 -30.47 -6.94
C THR A 248 32.66 -30.89 -7.84
N PRO A 249 33.72 -31.57 -7.31
CA PRO A 249 34.36 -31.58 -5.98
C PRO A 249 35.91 -31.50 -6.07
N THR A 250 36.64 -31.26 -4.98
CA THR A 250 38.09 -31.55 -4.96
C THR A 250 38.60 -32.28 -3.72
N THR A 251 39.46 -33.23 -4.04
CA THR A 251 40.04 -34.30 -3.25
C THR A 251 41.28 -33.84 -2.49
N LYS A 252 41.42 -34.34 -1.26
CA LYS A 252 42.63 -34.61 -0.45
C LYS A 252 43.99 -34.03 -0.90
N ILE A 253 44.65 -33.36 0.05
CA ILE A 253 46.09 -33.58 0.32
C ILE A 253 46.29 -33.75 1.83
N MET A 254 47.13 -34.72 2.19
CA MET A 254 47.31 -35.29 3.51
C MET A 254 48.69 -34.95 4.10
N SER A 255 48.77 -34.90 5.44
CA SER A 255 49.90 -35.34 6.31
C SER A 255 50.76 -34.25 6.99
N PRO A 256 51.56 -34.58 8.03
CA PRO A 256 51.10 -35.01 9.36
C PRO A 256 51.93 -34.40 10.53
N THR A 257 51.36 -34.31 11.75
CA THR A 257 52.20 -34.51 12.97
C THR A 257 51.37 -34.92 14.20
N THR A 258 51.67 -36.13 14.69
CA THR A 258 51.62 -36.69 16.06
C THR A 258 51.51 -35.66 17.21
N LYS A 259 50.84 -35.87 18.35
CA LYS A 259 50.76 -37.06 19.23
C LYS A 259 49.69 -36.84 20.33
N ALA A 260 49.00 -37.90 20.73
CA ALA A 260 47.96 -37.97 21.77
C ALA A 260 48.43 -37.57 23.19
N ARG A 261 47.50 -37.13 24.08
CA ARG A 261 46.98 -37.93 25.24
C ARG A 261 46.00 -37.15 26.16
N ARG A 262 44.94 -37.87 26.55
CA ARG A 262 44.22 -37.91 27.86
C ARG A 262 43.05 -36.96 28.16
N GLN A 263 41.90 -37.62 28.38
CA GLN A 263 40.71 -37.19 29.13
C GLN A 263 41.03 -36.68 30.54
N MET A 264 40.27 -35.70 31.05
CA MET A 264 39.35 -35.90 32.18
C MET A 264 38.45 -34.68 32.45
N LYS A 265 37.26 -35.00 32.98
CA LYS A 265 36.15 -34.19 33.50
C LYS A 265 36.58 -33.02 34.39
N PHE A 266 35.79 -31.93 34.35
CA PHE A 266 34.84 -31.54 35.40
C PHE A 266 33.60 -30.94 34.73
#